data_AF-A0A2U3LJQ0-F1
#
_entry.id   AF-A0A2U3LJQ0-F1
#
_cell.length_a   1.000
_cell.length_b   1.000
_cell.length_c   1.000
_cell.angle_alpha   90.00
_cell.angle_beta   90.00
_cell.angle_gamma   90.00
#
_symmetry.space_group_name_H-M   'P 1'
#
loop_
_entity.id
_entity.type
_entity.pdbx_description
1 polymer ?
#
loop_
_entity_poly.entity_id
_entity_poly.type
_entity_poly.pdbx_seq_one_letter_code
_entity_poly.pdbx_strand_id
1 'polypeptide(L)' 'MSGFLIDTNVLSEYNRPGVPDAGVKRWLETTDRQSQSVSVITLAEIQKGIELLVEGRRRVRLEQWLTQDLEAWFSGRVL' A
#
# COMPACT_ATOMS: atom_id res chain seq x y z
N MET A 1 2.35 6.45 -23.10
CA MET A 1 1.76 6.34 -21.76
C MET A 1 2.53 5.26 -21.02
N SER A 2 3.25 5.61 -19.97
CA SER A 2 3.90 4.65 -19.07
C SER A 2 3.34 4.88 -17.67
N GLY A 3 2.75 3.84 -17.09
CA GLY A 3 2.31 3.82 -15.69
C GLY A 3 3.28 3.00 -14.82
N PHE A 4 3.17 3.15 -13.51
CA PHE A 4 3.90 2.38 -12.53
C PHE A 4 2.98 1.34 -11.89
N LEU A 5 3.45 0.11 -11.83
CA LEU A 5 2.84 -0.95 -11.00
C LEU A 5 3.59 -0.96 -9.67
N ILE A 6 2.89 -0.59 -8.60
CA ILE A 6 3.48 -0.45 -7.28
C ILE A 6 3.55 -1.83 -6.62
N ASP A 7 4.76 -2.21 -6.22
CA ASP A 7 5.01 -3.47 -5.52
C ASP A 7 4.70 -3.35 -4.01
N THR A 8 4.51 -4.51 -3.37
CA THR A 8 4.21 -4.64 -1.93
C THR A 8 5.25 -3.95 -1.06
N ASN A 9 6.53 -4.00 -1.44
CA ASN A 9 7.60 -3.40 -0.66
C ASN A 9 7.46 -1.87 -0.53
N VAL A 10 7.00 -1.19 -1.58
CA VAL A 10 6.87 0.27 -1.63
C VAL A 10 5.72 0.72 -0.73
N LEU A 11 4.59 0.02 -0.80
CA LEU A 11 3.43 0.29 0.07
C LEU A 11 3.72 -0.05 1.53
N SER A 12 4.45 -1.13 1.78
CA SER A 12 4.86 -1.54 3.13
C SER A 12 5.83 -0.54 3.75
N GLU A 13 6.77 -0.01 2.96
CA GLU A 13 7.69 1.05 3.41
C GLU A 13 6.93 2.34 3.71
N TYR A 14 5.96 2.73 2.86
CA TYR A 14 5.13 3.91 3.11
C TYR A 14 4.34 3.82 4.43
N ASN A 15 3.82 2.63 4.76
CA ASN A 15 2.99 2.40 5.95
C ASN A 15 3.77 1.81 7.14
N ARG A 16 5.11 1.80 7.09
CA ARG A 16 5.91 1.21 8.15
C ARG A 16 5.77 1.98 9.47
N PRO A 17 5.92 1.32 10.62
CA PRO A 17 6.09 2.02 11.89
C PRO A 17 7.34 2.91 11.89
N GLY A 18 7.21 4.14 12.36
CA GLY A 18 8.32 5.10 12.46
C GLY A 18 8.40 6.02 11.25
N VAL A 19 9.62 6.43 10.88
CA VAL A 19 9.87 7.33 9.75
C VAL A 19 10.15 6.48 8.50
N PRO A 20 9.34 6.57 7.43
CA PRO A 20 9.61 5.91 6.16
C PRO A 20 10.82 6.51 5.45
N ASP A 21 11.41 5.76 4.51
CA ASP A 21 12.37 6.33 3.59
C ASP A 21 11.80 7.57 2.89
N ALA A 22 12.54 8.68 2.97
CA ALA A 22 12.07 9.97 2.48
C ALA A 22 11.91 9.99 0.96
N GLY A 23 12.71 9.20 0.22
CA GLY A 23 12.63 9.05 -1.23
C GLY A 23 11.36 8.31 -1.63
N VAL A 24 11.08 7.18 -0.98
CA VAL A 24 9.86 6.39 -1.22
C VAL A 24 8.61 7.21 -0.93
N LYS A 25 8.56 7.86 0.23
CA LYS A 25 7.44 8.72 0.61
C LYS A 25 7.21 9.84 -0.41
N ARG A 26 8.27 10.59 -0.73
CA ARG A 26 8.20 11.71 -1.69
C ARG A 26 7.76 11.24 -3.07
N TRP A 27 8.28 10.11 -3.53
CA TRP A 27 7.94 9.58 -4.85
C TRP A 27 6.45 9.21 -4.93
N LEU A 28 5.91 8.50 -3.93
CA LEU A 28 4.48 8.16 -3.89
C LEU A 28 3.57 9.41 -3.84
N GLU A 29 3.97 10.43 -3.07
CA GLU A 29 3.17 11.65 -2.87
C GLU A 29 3.20 12.61 -4.06
N THR A 30 4.30 12.63 -4.83
CA THR A 30 4.51 13.58 -5.94
C THR A 30 4.26 12.98 -7.32
N THR A 31 4.29 11.66 -7.45
CA THR A 31 3.96 10.97 -8.71
C THR A 31 2.45 11.05 -8.95
N ASP A 32 2.04 11.33 -10.19
CA ASP A 32 0.61 11.39 -10.55
C ASP A 32 -0.11 10.10 -10.15
N ARG A 33 -1.11 10.21 -9.27
CA ARG A 33 -1.90 9.07 -8.79
C ARG A 33 -2.59 8.30 -9.92
N GLN A 34 -2.93 8.95 -11.03
CA GLN A 34 -3.55 8.27 -12.18
C GLN A 34 -2.56 7.37 -12.93
N SER A 35 -1.26 7.62 -12.77
CA SER A 35 -0.19 6.79 -13.32
C SER A 35 0.24 5.64 -12.41
N GLN A 36 -0.30 5.56 -11.18
CA GLN A 36 0.01 4.52 -10.21
C GLN A 36 -1.09 3.46 -10.17
N SER A 37 -0.70 2.20 -10.27
CA SER A 37 -1.58 1.03 -10.22
C SER A 37 -1.00 -0.03 -9.28
N VAL A 38 -1.83 -0.93 -8.77
CA VAL A 38 -1.40 -2.09 -7.96
C VAL A 38 -1.92 -3.37 -8.57
N SER A 39 -1.23 -4.49 -8.35
CA SER A 39 -1.76 -5.80 -8.72
C SER A 39 -2.67 -6.33 -7.61
N VAL A 40 -3.67 -7.13 -7.98
CA VAL A 40 -4.41 -7.96 -7.00
C VAL A 40 -3.46 -8.84 -6.17
N ILE A 41 -2.31 -9.25 -6.71
CA ILE A 41 -1.29 -10.02 -5.98
C ILE A 41 -0.67 -9.18 -4.86
N THR A 42 -0.33 -7.92 -5.12
CA THR A 42 0.18 -6.98 -4.10
C THR A 42 -0.81 -6.81 -2.95
N LEU A 43 -2.11 -6.70 -3.24
CA LEU A 43 -3.14 -6.62 -2.22
C LEU A 43 -3.22 -7.92 -1.39
N ALA A 44 -3.15 -9.08 -2.05
CA ALA A 44 -3.17 -10.38 -1.39
C ALA A 44 -1.94 -10.60 -0.49
N GLU A 45 -0.75 -10.14 -0.90
CA GLU A 45 0.46 -10.20 -0.08
C GLU A 45 0.34 -9.33 1.18
N ILE A 46 -0.21 -8.11 1.05
CA ILE A 46 -0.47 -7.23 2.19
C ILE A 46 -1.48 -7.88 3.14
N GLN A 47 -2.61 -8.38 2.61
CA GLN A 47 -3.63 -9.05 3.41
C GLN A 47 -3.05 -10.24 4.17
N LYS A 48 -2.31 -11.11 3.48
CA LYS A 48 -1.63 -12.25 4.10
C LYS A 48 -0.65 -11.80 5.19
N GLY A 49 0.11 -10.74 4.96
CA GLY A 49 1.02 -10.18 5.95
C GLY A 49 0.32 -9.68 7.21
N ILE A 50 -0.88 -9.11 7.06
CA ILE A 50 -1.73 -8.66 8.18
C ILE A 50 -2.30 -9.85 8.95
N GLU A 51 -2.82 -10.87 8.25
CA GLU A 51 -3.42 -12.06 8.86
C GLU A 51 -2.43 -12.88 9.69
N LEU A 52 -1.13 -12.83 9.35
CA LEU A 52 -0.04 -13.45 10.10
C LEU A 52 0.30 -12.72 11.41
N LEU A 53 -0.19 -11.50 11.63
CA LEU A 53 0.02 -10.78 12.88
C LEU A 53 -0.90 -11.30 13.98
N VAL A 54 -0.36 -11.32 15.21
CA VAL A 54 -1.16 -11.54 16.42
C VAL A 54 -2.23 -10.46 16.52
N GLU A 55 -3.43 -10.86 16.93
CA GLU A 55 -4.52 -9.93 17.16
C GLU A 55 -4.12 -8.80 18.12
N GLY A 56 -4.51 -7.58 17.76
CA GLY A 56 -4.20 -6.40 18.54
C GLY A 56 -4.24 -5.12 17.72
N ARG A 57 -3.88 -4.01 18.37
CA ARG A 57 -4.01 -2.65 17.80
C ARG A 57 -3.28 -2.47 16.46
N ARG A 58 -2.14 -3.13 16.28
CA ARG A 58 -1.37 -3.05 15.02
C ARG A 58 -2.11 -3.72 13.87
N ARG A 59 -2.63 -4.93 14.09
CA ARG A 59 -3.39 -5.67 13.08
C ARG A 59 -4.63 -4.90 12.65
N VAL A 60 -5.45 -4.45 13.61
CA VAL A 60 -6.67 -3.67 13.34
C VAL A 60 -6.37 -2.40 12.53
N ARG A 61 -5.28 -1.68 12.86
CA ARG A 61 -4.89 -0.49 12.10
C ARG A 61 -4.51 -0.81 10.65
N LEU A 62 -3.78 -1.90 10.43
CA LEU A 62 -3.38 -2.30 9.08
C LEU A 62 -4.58 -2.82 8.27
N GLU A 63 -5.52 -3.53 8.91
CA GLU A 63 -6.79 -3.95 8.28
C GLU A 63 -7.61 -2.73 7.83
N GLN A 64 -7.72 -1.71 8.67
CA GLN A 64 -8.39 -0.44 8.32
C GLN A 64 -7.67 0.28 7.18
N TRP A 65 -6.34 0.37 7.25
CA TRP A 65 -5.55 0.98 6.18
C TRP A 65 -5.73 0.26 4.83
N LEU A 66 -5.71 -1.07 4.82
CA LEU A 66 -5.93 -1.86 3.61
C LEU A 66 -7.33 -1.60 3.02
N THR A 67 -8.37 -1.72 3.86
CA THR A 67 -9.77 -1.70 3.41
C THR A 67 -10.34 -0.31 3.16
N GLN A 68 -9.79 0.73 3.79
CA GLN A 68 -10.32 2.10 3.67
C GLN A 68 -9.42 3.00 2.82
N ASP A 69 -8.12 2.98 3.08
CA ASP A 69 -7.18 3.89 2.42
C ASP A 69 -6.70 3.30 1.09
N LEU A 70 -6.13 2.09 1.13
CA LEU A 70 -5.45 1.51 -0.02
C LEU A 70 -6.43 1.22 -1.17
N GLU A 71 -7.58 0.62 -0.88
CA GLU A 71 -8.64 0.39 -1.87
C GLU A 71 -9.12 1.70 -2.50
N ALA A 72 -9.29 2.77 -1.70
CA ALA A 72 -9.70 4.08 -2.22
C ALA A 72 -8.61 4.72 -3.09
N TRP A 73 -7.33 4.55 -2.73
CA TRP A 73 -6.20 5.14 -3.48
C TRP A 73 -6.05 4.53 -4.88
N PHE A 74 -6.37 3.25 -5.04
CA PHE A 74 -6.23 2.52 -6.30
C PHE A 74 -7.57 2.10 -6.93
N SER A 75 -8.68 2.72 -6.52
CA SER A 75 -9.99 2.47 -7.12
C SER A 75 -9.96 2.66 -8.64
N GLY A 76 -10.37 1.62 -9.38
CA GLY A 76 -10.30 1.57 -10.84
C GLY A 76 -8.89 1.38 -11.44
N ARG A 77 -7.87 1.13 -10.61
CA ARG A 77 -6.45 0.96 -10.98
C ARG A 77 -5.80 -0.27 -10.32
N VAL A 78 -6.61 -1.28 -9.99
CA VAL A 78 -6.16 -2.62 -9.60
C VAL A 78 -6.11 -3.49 -10.86
N LEU A 79 -4.98 -4.16 -11.10
CA LEU A 79 -4.72 -5.02 -12.27
C LEU A 79 -4.71 -6.51 -11.90
#